data_AF-A0A3D0LTD2-F1
#
_entry.id   AF-A0A3D0LTD2-F1
#
_cell.length_a   1.000
_cell.length_b   1.000
_cell.length_c   1.000
_cell.angle_alpha   90.00
_cell.angle_beta   90.00
_cell.angle_gamma   90.00
#
_symmetry.space_group_name_H-M   'P 1'
#
loop_
_entity.id
_entity.type
_entity.pdbx_description
1 polymer ?
#
loop_
_entity_poly.entity_id
_entity_poly.type
_entity_poly.pdbx_seq_one_letter_code
_entity_poly.pdbx_strand_id
1 'polypeptide(L)'
;MRLAQMDFDPMGRIVDFGVAGDRLAPLIDSGKPFQTSGCPGSSDPLVSACNRPFGDSPPSDIKSFPFSLSRADVKCVRKQLVNK
;
A
#
# COMPACT_ATOMS: atom_id res chain seq x y z
N MET A 1 0.69 10.50 -12.01
CA MET A 1 0.94 11.30 -10.79
C MET A 1 2.39 11.78 -10.87
N ARG A 2 2.66 13.08 -10.72
CA ARG A 2 4.04 13.61 -10.70
C ARG A 2 4.44 13.88 -9.25
N LEU A 3 5.69 13.57 -8.89
CA LEU A 3 6.23 13.83 -7.55
C LEU A 3 6.07 15.28 -7.10
N ALA A 4 6.22 16.23 -8.04
CA ALA A 4 6.07 17.67 -7.79
C ALA A 4 4.67 18.13 -7.33
N GLN A 5 3.68 17.23 -7.30
CA GLN A 5 2.33 17.53 -6.82
C GLN A 5 2.08 17.03 -5.40
N MET A 6 3.00 16.24 -4.82
CA MET A 6 2.90 15.73 -3.45
C MET A 6 3.51 16.72 -2.46
N ASP A 7 2.90 16.80 -1.28
CA ASP A 7 3.45 17.55 -0.17
C ASP A 7 4.04 16.62 0.88
N PHE A 8 5.15 17.06 1.47
CA PHE A 8 5.89 16.33 2.49
C PHE A 8 6.08 17.19 3.74
N ASP A 9 6.08 16.55 4.91
CA ASP A 9 6.47 17.19 6.16
C ASP A 9 8.00 17.45 6.23
N PRO A 10 8.50 18.19 7.23
CA PRO A 10 9.94 18.44 7.39
C PRO A 10 10.80 17.19 7.58
N MET A 11 10.20 16.04 7.92
CA MET A 11 10.86 14.74 8.05
C MET A 11 10.80 13.91 6.75
N GLY A 12 10.22 14.45 5.68
CA GLY A 12 10.08 13.79 4.39
C GLY A 12 8.91 12.80 4.30
N ARG A 13 7.92 12.87 5.19
CA ARG A 13 6.73 12.01 5.16
C ARG A 13 5.62 12.63 4.31
N ILE A 14 4.86 11.81 3.58
CA ILE A 14 3.79 12.29 2.68
C ILE A 14 2.60 12.82 3.48
N VAL A 15 2.30 14.11 3.37
CA VAL A 15 1.10 14.74 3.95
C VAL A 15 -0.02 14.90 2.92
N ASP A 16 0.29 15.16 1.65
CA ASP A 16 -0.66 15.20 0.53
C ASP A 16 -0.14 14.42 -0.69
N PHE A 17 -1.04 13.69 -1.36
CA PHE A 17 -0.73 12.96 -2.58
C PHE A 17 -0.86 13.82 -3.85
N GLY A 18 -1.34 15.06 -3.75
CA GLY A 18 -1.55 15.93 -4.92
C GLY A 18 -2.73 15.50 -5.78
N VAL A 19 -3.69 14.79 -5.19
CA VAL A 19 -4.87 14.25 -5.86
C VAL A 19 -6.10 14.67 -5.07
N ALA A 20 -7.09 15.23 -5.77
CA ALA A 20 -8.34 15.64 -5.16
C ALA A 20 -9.01 14.49 -4.40
N GLY A 21 -9.58 14.80 -3.23
CA GLY A 21 -10.10 13.79 -2.29
C GLY A 21 -11.23 12.93 -2.86
N ASP A 22 -12.05 13.48 -3.74
CA ASP A 22 -13.11 12.80 -4.49
C ASP A 22 -12.57 11.76 -5.48
N ARG A 23 -11.36 11.96 -6.00
CA ARG A 23 -10.63 10.99 -6.83
C ARG A 23 -9.81 10.01 -6.01
N LEU A 24 -9.28 10.44 -4.87
CA LEU A 24 -8.44 9.61 -4.01
C LEU A 24 -9.27 8.59 -3.22
N ALA A 25 -10.43 8.99 -2.69
CA ALA A 25 -11.32 8.11 -1.92
C ALA A 25 -11.71 6.82 -2.65
N PRO A 26 -12.22 6.84 -3.90
CA PRO A 26 -12.59 5.60 -4.61
C PRO A 26 -11.38 4.72 -4.94
N LEU A 27 -10.19 5.30 -5.12
CA LEU A 27 -8.96 4.54 -5.32
C LEU A 27 -8.57 3.79 -4.04
N ILE A 28 -8.66 4.44 -2.88
CA ILE A 28 -8.44 3.80 -1.59
C ILE A 28 -9.47 2.70 -1.36
N ASP A 29 -10.74 3.00 -1.60
CA ASP A 29 -11.86 2.08 -1.39
C ASP A 29 -11.79 0.85 -2.31
N SER A 30 -11.15 0.97 -3.47
CA SER A 30 -10.92 -0.17 -4.36
C SER A 30 -9.96 -1.22 -3.80
N GLY A 31 -9.11 -0.87 -2.84
CA GLY A 31 -8.06 -1.73 -2.28
C GLY A 31 -6.92 -2.08 -3.24
N LYS A 32 -7.09 -1.89 -4.56
CA LYS A 32 -6.12 -2.27 -5.59
C LYS A 32 -4.73 -1.67 -5.41
N PRO A 33 -4.55 -0.38 -5.04
CA PRO A 33 -3.22 0.20 -4.84
C PRO A 33 -2.41 -0.45 -3.71
N PHE A 34 -3.07 -1.12 -2.77
CA PHE A 34 -2.43 -1.80 -1.63
C PHE A 34 -2.20 -3.28 -1.89
N GLN A 35 -2.77 -3.82 -2.97
CA GLN A 35 -2.55 -5.20 -3.38
C GLN A 35 -1.15 -5.33 -3.96
N THR A 36 -0.37 -6.25 -3.41
CA THR A 36 0.95 -6.61 -3.93
C THR A 36 0.82 -7.80 -4.87
N SER A 37 1.71 -7.92 -5.85
CA SER A 37 1.71 -8.96 -6.89
C SER A 37 2.00 -10.39 -6.37
N GLY A 38 2.14 -10.60 -5.06
CA GLY A 38 2.75 -11.83 -4.53
C GLY A 38 4.22 -11.96 -4.96
N CYS A 39 4.89 -13.04 -4.54
CA CYS A 39 6.24 -13.35 -5.00
C CYS A 39 6.15 -14.40 -6.13
N PRO A 40 6.53 -14.12 -7.40
CA PRO A 40 6.64 -15.14 -8.46
C PRO A 40 7.43 -16.41 -8.12
N GLY A 41 8.27 -16.38 -7.08
CA GLY A 41 9.06 -17.51 -6.59
C GLY A 41 8.23 -18.69 -6.07
N SER A 42 6.91 -18.53 -5.93
CA SER A 42 5.99 -19.67 -5.70
C SER A 42 5.89 -20.61 -6.90
N SER A 43 6.19 -20.11 -8.10
CA SER A 43 6.01 -20.81 -9.37
C SER A 43 7.32 -21.09 -10.10
N ASP A 44 8.40 -20.38 -9.73
CA ASP A 44 9.75 -20.55 -10.30
C ASP A 44 10.81 -20.52 -9.19
N PRO A 45 11.46 -21.65 -8.87
CA PRO A 45 12.43 -21.75 -7.79
C PRO A 45 13.74 -21.00 -8.06
N LEU A 46 13.99 -20.54 -9.29
CA LEU A 46 15.17 -19.75 -9.65
C LEU A 46 14.94 -18.23 -9.55
N VAL A 47 13.69 -17.80 -9.33
CA VAL A 47 13.33 -16.38 -9.21
C VAL A 47 13.10 -16.02 -7.75
N SER A 48 14.09 -15.34 -7.15
CA SER A 48 13.86 -14.65 -5.87
C SER A 48 12.98 -13.43 -6.10
N ALA A 49 11.71 -13.62 -5.79
CA ALA A 49 10.64 -12.72 -6.18
C ALA A 49 10.32 -11.60 -5.18
N CYS A 50 11.11 -11.48 -4.12
CA CYS A 50 10.84 -10.57 -3.03
C CYS A 50 11.97 -9.55 -2.91
N ASN A 51 11.81 -8.38 -3.52
CA ASN A 51 12.52 -7.15 -3.11
C ASN A 51 11.62 -6.35 -2.15
N ARG A 52 11.18 -6.98 -1.06
CA ARG A 52 10.32 -6.32 -0.05
C ARG A 52 11.16 -5.87 1.15
N PRO A 53 11.15 -4.57 1.51
CA PRO A 53 11.80 -4.09 2.74
C PRO A 53 11.03 -4.45 4.04
N PHE A 54 9.74 -4.81 3.96
CA PHE A 54 8.83 -4.87 5.14
C PHE A 54 8.02 -6.17 5.29
N GLY A 55 8.36 -7.26 4.60
CA GLY A 55 7.53 -8.47 4.62
C GLY A 55 8.34 -9.76 4.57
N ASP A 56 8.96 -10.13 5.69
CA ASP A 56 9.63 -11.42 5.90
C ASP A 56 8.82 -12.38 6.80
N SER A 57 7.71 -11.92 7.38
CA SER A 57 7.01 -12.62 8.45
C SER A 57 5.53 -12.89 8.10
N PRO A 58 4.93 -13.97 8.63
CA PRO A 58 3.48 -14.22 8.54
C PRO A 58 2.69 -13.00 9.03
N PRO A 59 1.46 -12.77 8.52
CA PRO A 59 0.71 -11.54 8.78
C PRO A 59 0.49 -11.33 10.29
N SER A 60 1.31 -10.46 10.89
CA SER A 60 1.13 -9.89 12.22
C SER A 60 0.52 -8.48 12.10
N ASP A 61 0.88 -7.52 12.94
CA ASP A 61 0.30 -6.16 12.98
C ASP A 61 0.40 -5.40 11.64
N ILE A 62 1.37 -5.72 10.80
CA ILE A 62 1.53 -5.14 9.46
C ILE A 62 1.24 -6.23 8.42
N LYS A 63 0.05 -6.16 7.80
CA LYS A 63 -0.34 -7.11 6.75
C LYS A 63 0.26 -6.72 5.41
N SER A 64 0.91 -7.68 4.76
CA SER A 64 1.05 -7.67 3.30
C SER A 64 -0.25 -8.15 2.67
N PHE A 65 -0.74 -7.48 1.62
CA PHE A 65 -1.93 -7.90 0.87
C PHE A 65 -1.53 -8.55 -0.47
N PRO A 66 -1.07 -9.81 -0.52
CA PRO A 66 -0.88 -10.53 -1.78
C PRO A 66 -2.23 -10.96 -2.42
N PHE A 67 -3.34 -10.58 -1.81
CA PHE A 67 -4.72 -10.87 -2.21
C PHE A 67 -5.52 -9.56 -2.25
N SER A 68 -6.70 -9.61 -2.87
CA SER A 68 -7.62 -8.47 -2.87
C SER A 68 -8.10 -8.16 -1.45
N LEU A 69 -8.04 -6.89 -1.06
CA LEU A 69 -8.38 -6.45 0.29
C LEU A 69 -9.86 -6.66 0.59
N SER A 70 -10.16 -7.13 1.80
CA SER A 70 -11.53 -7.15 2.31
C SER A 70 -11.98 -5.74 2.74
N ARG A 71 -13.28 -5.55 2.99
CA ARG A 71 -13.81 -4.30 3.55
C ARG A 71 -13.15 -3.93 4.89
N ALA A 72 -12.80 -4.93 5.71
CA ALA A 72 -12.12 -4.69 6.98
C ALA A 72 -10.67 -4.20 6.76
N ASP A 73 -9.97 -4.75 5.76
CA ASP A 73 -8.61 -4.33 5.42
C ASP A 73 -8.60 -2.90 4.87
N VAL A 74 -9.53 -2.55 3.97
CA VAL A 74 -9.69 -1.18 3.46
C VAL A 74 -9.97 -0.20 4.61
N LYS A 75 -10.79 -0.58 5.59
CA LYS A 75 -11.04 0.25 6.78
C LYS A 75 -9.78 0.47 7.61
N CYS A 76 -8.92 -0.54 7.74
CA CYS A 76 -7.63 -0.41 8.42
C CYS A 76 -6.71 0.57 7.68
N VAL A 77 -6.56 0.40 6.36
CA VAL A 77 -5.78 1.30 5.50
C VAL A 77 -6.26 2.74 5.61
N ARG A 78 -7.58 2.98 5.58
CA ARG A 78 -8.14 4.34 5.77
C ARG A 78 -7.73 4.95 7.10
N LYS A 79 -7.74 4.19 8.19
CA LYS A 79 -7.28 4.71 9.49
C LYS A 79 -5.81 5.08 9.45
N GLN A 80 -4.96 4.24 8.87
CA GLN A 80 -3.53 4.49 8.75
C GLN A 80 -3.21 5.72 7.89
N LEU A 81 -4.02 6.03 6.88
CA LEU A 81 -3.85 7.23 6.04
C LEU A 81 -4.37 8.53 6.65
N VAL A 82 -5.25 8.44 7.66
CA VAL A 82 -5.85 9.61 8.33
C VAL A 82 -5.11 9.95 9.62
N ASN A 83 -4.48 8.98 10.28
CA ASN A 83 -3.66 9.16 11.48
C ASN A 83 -2.21 9.60 11.16
N LYS A 84 -2.04 10.49 10.18
CA LYS A 84 -0.73 11.02 9.75
C LYS A 84 -0.09 11.90 10.82
#